data_AF-A0A1D9CY73-F1
#
_entry.id   AF-A0A1D9CY73-F1
#
_cell.length_a   1.000
_cell.length_b   1.000
_cell.length_c   1.000
_cell.angle_alpha   90.00
_cell.angle_beta   90.00
_cell.angle_gamma   90.00
#
_symmetry.space_group_name_H-M   'P 1'
#
loop_
_entity.id
_entity.type
_entity.pdbx_description
1 polymer ?
#
loop_
_entity_poly.entity_id
_entity_poly.type
_entity_poly.pdbx_seq_one_letter_code
_entity_poly.pdbx_strand_id
1 'polypeptide(L)'
;MKIDIHHQCTDHDSYRAARIKSLFNVEQGANVHITADLPIEDNDWQIGVIVGGSGTGKTSIGKKLWRGTSIHNPKWDKTKPIIDQIAVDGSIDDATACLSAVGLGTVPAWLRPYHVLSNGEQFRANLARALADEPERLIIDEFSSVVDRQIACIGANAFAKSWRRTKGKQAVLLTCHYDVLDWLQPDWVYDTSKNEFIRGRLWQRPSITFEIYQTNWQFWHLFEPHHYLKMPLMIAATNYVAVVDGELVAHLAVSTRPGLIEARACRLVVMPEWQGAGIGMRFLNQVCEHWLNAENRYNKPLRTIFHTSHPNLATALRRNPKWTQISGQLHGGRASRALTAGGKYGGHFRAVQGFRYLGADYD
;
A
#
# COMPACT_ATOMS: atom_id res chain seq x y z
N MET A 1 -2.03 8.62 31.02
CA MET A 1 -2.01 10.06 30.71
C MET A 1 -3.44 10.54 30.67
N LYS A 2 -3.82 11.50 31.52
CA LYS A 2 -5.17 12.09 31.48
C LYS A 2 -5.20 13.33 30.60
N ILE A 3 -6.04 13.32 29.58
CA ILE A 3 -6.29 14.45 28.69
C ILE A 3 -7.65 15.04 29.04
N ASP A 4 -7.63 16.33 29.40
CA ASP A 4 -8.84 17.11 29.66
C ASP A 4 -8.98 18.24 28.63
N ILE A 5 -10.11 18.29 27.94
CA ILE A 5 -10.42 19.23 26.86
C ILE A 5 -11.74 19.92 27.15
N HIS A 6 -11.66 21.24 27.31
CA HIS A 6 -12.80 22.13 27.42
C HIS A 6 -12.87 22.96 26.14
N HIS A 7 -13.86 22.68 25.29
CA HIS A 7 -14.21 23.59 24.19
C HIS A 7 -15.30 24.51 24.69
N GLN A 8 -14.90 25.74 25.03
CA GLN A 8 -15.82 26.80 25.41
C GLN A 8 -16.07 27.72 24.22
N CYS A 9 -17.33 27.96 23.90
CA CYS A 9 -17.72 28.97 22.94
C CYS A 9 -18.27 30.18 23.71
N THR A 10 -17.80 31.39 23.38
CA THR A 10 -18.45 32.61 23.87
C THR A 10 -19.87 32.65 23.34
N ASP A 11 -20.83 32.81 24.23
CA ASP A 11 -22.22 32.78 23.83
C ASP A 11 -22.53 33.98 22.91
N HIS A 12 -23.10 33.72 21.73
CA HIS A 12 -23.30 34.75 20.72
C HIS A 12 -24.74 35.27 20.74
N ASP A 13 -24.91 36.58 20.92
CA ASP A 13 -26.22 37.24 21.06
C ASP A 13 -26.79 37.83 19.76
N SER A 14 -26.31 37.35 18.60
CA SER A 14 -26.90 37.78 17.33
C SER A 14 -28.39 37.41 17.25
N TYR A 15 -29.19 38.21 16.54
CA TYR A 15 -30.63 37.93 16.35
C TYR A 15 -30.90 36.50 15.88
N ARG A 16 -30.09 35.97 14.93
CA ARG A 16 -30.24 34.59 14.44
C ARG A 16 -29.94 33.57 15.54
N ALA A 17 -28.88 33.77 16.32
CA ALA A 17 -28.53 32.88 17.42
C ALA A 17 -29.61 32.90 18.52
N ALA A 18 -30.05 34.08 18.96
CA ALA A 18 -31.12 34.21 19.95
C ALA A 18 -32.45 33.59 19.46
N ARG A 19 -32.81 33.76 18.18
CA ARG A 19 -34.01 33.15 17.60
C ARG A 19 -33.91 31.62 17.52
N ILE A 20 -32.74 31.07 17.20
CA ILE A 20 -32.51 29.61 17.22
C ILE A 20 -32.56 29.06 18.65
N LYS A 21 -31.90 29.72 19.61
CA LYS A 21 -31.98 29.39 21.04
C LYS A 21 -33.43 29.35 21.52
N SER A 22 -34.23 30.35 21.14
CA SER A 22 -35.66 30.40 21.45
C SER A 22 -36.48 29.32 20.73
N LEU A 23 -36.22 29.07 19.44
CA LEU A 23 -36.96 28.08 18.64
C LEU A 23 -36.74 26.64 19.11
N PHE A 24 -35.52 26.31 19.59
CA PHE A 24 -35.15 24.95 20.00
C PHE A 24 -34.92 24.80 21.52
N ASN A 25 -35.19 25.86 22.29
CA ASN A 25 -35.00 25.93 23.74
C ASN A 25 -33.58 25.52 24.19
N VAL A 26 -32.56 26.04 23.50
CA VAL A 26 -31.14 25.76 23.78
C VAL A 26 -30.53 26.98 24.48
N GLU A 27 -29.99 26.81 25.69
CA GLU A 27 -29.48 27.92 26.49
C GLU A 27 -28.12 28.45 26.01
N GLN A 28 -27.23 27.59 25.50
CA GLN A 28 -25.88 27.98 25.07
C GLN A 28 -25.43 27.20 23.83
N GLY A 29 -24.53 27.80 23.02
CA GLY A 29 -23.75 27.03 22.05
C GLY A 29 -22.86 26.02 22.80
N ALA A 30 -23.02 24.73 22.50
CA ALA A 30 -22.52 23.61 23.31
C ALA A 30 -21.09 23.80 23.87
N ASN A 31 -20.97 23.91 25.20
CA ASN A 31 -19.70 23.68 25.90
C ASN A 31 -19.42 22.18 25.87
N VAL A 32 -18.35 21.77 25.19
CA VAL A 32 -18.01 20.35 25.04
C VAL A 32 -16.83 20.03 25.95
N HIS A 33 -17.07 19.18 26.94
CA HIS A 33 -16.04 18.65 27.83
C HIS A 33 -15.70 17.21 27.43
N ILE A 34 -14.43 16.96 27.11
CA ILE A 34 -13.91 15.64 26.74
C ILE A 34 -12.79 15.29 27.72
N THR A 35 -12.98 14.21 28.47
CA THR A 35 -11.94 13.61 29.31
C THR A 35 -11.53 12.27 28.72
N ALA A 36 -10.23 12.01 28.61
CA ALA A 36 -9.69 10.74 28.13
C ALA A 36 -8.54 10.27 29.01
N ASP A 37 -8.52 8.99 29.38
CA ASP A 37 -7.40 8.37 30.09
C ASP A 37 -6.67 7.39 29.16
N LEU A 38 -5.41 7.72 28.86
CA LEU A 38 -4.55 7.07 27.89
C LEU A 38 -3.24 6.66 28.57
N PRO A 39 -3.14 5.48 29.20
CA PRO A 39 -1.91 5.03 29.86
C PRO A 39 -0.85 4.59 28.82
N ILE A 40 -0.22 5.57 28.18
CA ILE A 40 0.71 5.45 27.05
C ILE A 40 2.03 6.21 27.27
N GLU A 41 2.34 6.58 28.53
CA GLU A 41 3.55 7.32 28.91
C GLU A 41 4.85 6.57 28.67
N ASP A 42 4.79 5.24 28.62
CA ASP A 42 5.93 4.43 28.22
C ASP A 42 6.17 4.54 26.70
N ASN A 43 7.41 4.24 26.29
CA ASN A 43 7.80 4.24 24.88
C ASN A 43 7.76 2.83 24.25
N ASP A 44 7.11 1.85 24.90
CA ASP A 44 7.05 0.46 24.45
C ASP A 44 5.82 0.22 23.55
N TRP A 45 5.69 1.06 22.54
CA TRP A 45 4.69 0.96 21.49
C TRP A 45 5.11 1.82 20.28
N GLN A 46 4.60 1.49 19.10
CA GLN A 46 4.87 2.22 17.86
C GLN A 46 3.59 2.70 17.17
N ILE A 47 2.46 2.00 17.31
CA ILE A 47 1.21 2.33 16.64
C ILE A 47 0.06 2.36 17.65
N GLY A 48 -0.54 3.53 17.81
CA GLY A 48 -1.79 3.74 18.54
C GLY A 48 -2.93 4.14 17.61
N VAL A 49 -4.17 3.82 17.99
CA VAL A 49 -5.34 4.25 17.22
C VAL A 49 -6.38 4.87 18.14
N ILE A 50 -6.95 5.99 17.72
CA ILE A 50 -8.11 6.61 18.36
C ILE A 50 -9.30 6.44 17.41
N VAL A 51 -10.27 5.62 17.82
CA VAL A 51 -11.47 5.29 17.03
C VAL A 51 -12.73 5.96 17.59
N GLY A 52 -13.74 6.12 16.76
CA GLY A 52 -15.09 6.56 17.18
C GLY A 52 -15.82 7.44 16.17
N GLY A 53 -17.09 7.71 16.45
CA GLY A 53 -17.99 8.45 15.56
C GLY A 53 -17.55 9.90 15.26
N SER A 54 -18.16 10.53 14.25
CA SER A 54 -17.92 11.95 14.00
C SER A 54 -18.36 12.80 15.21
N GLY A 55 -17.62 13.86 15.53
CA GLY A 55 -17.94 14.75 16.66
C GLY A 55 -17.55 14.25 18.06
N THR A 56 -17.02 13.02 18.22
CA THR A 56 -16.64 12.47 19.53
C THR A 56 -15.32 13.01 20.11
N GLY A 57 -14.66 13.94 19.42
CA GLY A 57 -13.44 14.59 19.94
C GLY A 57 -12.11 13.96 19.54
N LYS A 58 -12.06 12.95 18.66
CA LYS A 58 -10.82 12.29 18.18
C LYS A 58 -9.71 13.28 17.80
N THR A 59 -10.01 14.24 16.92
CA THR A 59 -9.08 15.29 16.48
C THR A 59 -8.59 16.16 17.64
N SER A 60 -9.46 16.43 18.61
CA SER A 60 -9.11 17.24 19.77
C SER A 60 -8.16 16.50 20.71
N ILE A 61 -8.42 15.20 20.93
CA ILE A 61 -7.55 14.32 21.72
C ILE A 61 -6.18 14.17 21.03
N GLY A 62 -6.17 13.87 19.73
CA GLY A 62 -4.93 13.74 18.96
C GLY A 62 -4.05 14.99 19.04
N LYS A 63 -4.62 16.19 18.86
CA LYS A 63 -3.88 17.46 18.97
C LYS A 63 -3.26 17.72 20.35
N LYS A 64 -3.86 17.19 21.42
CA LYS A 64 -3.34 17.34 22.79
C LYS A 64 -2.41 16.21 23.23
N LEU A 65 -2.30 15.13 22.45
CA LEU A 65 -1.52 13.94 22.80
C LEU A 65 -0.05 14.28 23.02
N TRP A 66 0.54 15.06 22.10
CA TRP A 66 1.94 15.47 22.17
C TRP A 66 2.07 16.98 21.97
N ARG A 67 2.70 17.65 22.95
CA ARG A 67 2.99 19.08 22.84
C ARG A 67 3.95 19.34 21.69
N GLY A 68 3.56 20.23 20.78
CA GLY A 68 4.38 20.64 19.63
C GLY A 68 4.29 19.73 18.40
N THR A 69 3.57 18.60 18.47
CA THR A 69 3.33 17.74 17.31
C THR A 69 2.02 18.15 16.62
N SER A 70 2.10 18.56 15.35
CA SER A 70 0.94 18.85 14.53
C SER A 70 0.40 17.58 13.86
N ILE A 71 -0.88 17.63 13.45
CA ILE A 71 -1.45 16.62 12.57
C ILE A 71 -0.68 16.65 11.24
N HIS A 72 -0.24 15.48 10.79
CA HIS A 72 0.45 15.30 9.53
C HIS A 72 -0.48 15.65 8.37
N ASN A 73 -0.13 16.71 7.66
CA ASN A 73 -0.84 17.19 6.48
C ASN A 73 0.20 17.70 5.47
N PRO A 74 0.83 16.79 4.70
CA PRO A 74 1.92 17.15 3.81
C PRO A 74 1.38 18.05 2.69
N LYS A 75 2.13 19.11 2.38
CA LYS A 75 1.81 20.00 1.27
C LYS A 75 2.44 19.45 -0.01
N TRP A 76 1.64 19.29 -1.05
CA TRP A 76 2.08 18.87 -2.37
C TRP A 76 2.10 20.05 -3.34
N ASP A 77 3.23 20.24 -4.01
CA ASP A 77 3.37 21.10 -5.17
C ASP A 77 2.53 20.54 -6.33
N LYS A 78 1.64 21.36 -6.86
CA LYS A 78 0.71 20.98 -7.94
C LYS A 78 1.40 20.82 -9.30
N THR A 79 2.60 21.37 -9.45
CA THR A 79 3.33 21.39 -10.72
C THR A 79 4.31 20.23 -10.88
N LYS A 80 4.63 19.55 -9.78
CA LYS A 80 5.64 18.48 -9.76
C LYS A 80 4.98 17.10 -9.60
N PRO A 81 5.60 16.04 -10.15
CA PRO A 81 5.13 14.68 -9.89
C PRO A 81 5.35 14.30 -8.42
N ILE A 82 4.65 13.28 -7.92
CA ILE A 82 4.82 12.84 -6.52
C ILE A 82 6.21 12.25 -6.25
N ILE A 83 6.86 11.63 -7.25
CA ILE A 83 8.19 11.03 -7.07
C ILE A 83 9.26 12.06 -6.71
N ASP A 84 9.16 13.29 -7.21
CA ASP A 84 10.11 14.39 -6.93
C ASP A 84 9.84 15.05 -5.57
N GLN A 85 8.77 14.64 -4.90
CA GLN A 85 8.29 15.25 -3.67
C GLN A 85 8.29 14.29 -2.50
N ILE A 86 8.87 13.09 -2.63
CA ILE A 86 9.01 12.09 -1.56
C ILE A 86 10.50 11.82 -1.39
N ALA A 87 10.99 11.77 -0.15
CA ALA A 87 12.41 11.57 0.16
C ALA A 87 13.31 12.53 -0.65
N VAL A 88 12.96 13.83 -0.65
CA VAL A 88 13.59 14.88 -1.49
C VAL A 88 15.10 14.98 -1.27
N ASP A 89 15.57 14.76 -0.04
CA ASP A 89 16.99 14.78 0.32
C ASP A 89 17.69 13.42 0.11
N GLY A 90 16.93 12.39 -0.28
CA GLY A 90 17.39 11.02 -0.51
C GLY A 90 17.60 10.67 -1.98
N SER A 91 17.85 9.40 -2.22
CA SER A 91 17.96 8.85 -3.57
C SER A 91 16.59 8.54 -4.17
N ILE A 92 16.53 8.37 -5.50
CA ILE A 92 15.32 7.86 -6.19
C ILE A 92 14.90 6.49 -5.64
N ASP A 93 15.86 5.66 -5.23
CA ASP A 93 15.57 4.35 -4.63
C ASP A 93 14.83 4.49 -3.30
N ASP A 94 15.11 5.53 -2.50
CA ASP A 94 14.41 5.79 -1.24
C ASP A 94 12.96 6.23 -1.48
N ALA A 95 12.74 7.12 -2.46
CA ALA A 95 11.41 7.57 -2.84
C ALA A 95 10.54 6.41 -3.37
N THR A 96 11.10 5.60 -4.28
CA THR A 96 10.42 4.43 -4.83
C THR A 96 10.19 3.33 -3.79
N ALA A 97 11.10 3.18 -2.81
CA ALA A 97 10.92 2.28 -1.68
C ALA A 97 9.73 2.70 -0.81
N CYS A 98 9.60 3.98 -0.47
CA CYS A 98 8.48 4.51 0.32
C CYS A 98 7.13 4.30 -0.39
N LEU A 99 7.04 4.65 -1.67
CA LEU A 99 5.84 4.44 -2.49
C LEU A 99 5.44 2.97 -2.57
N SER A 100 6.43 2.10 -2.76
CA SER A 100 6.18 0.66 -2.81
C SER A 100 5.78 0.08 -1.46
N ALA A 101 6.32 0.61 -0.36
CA ALA A 101 6.09 0.15 1.01
C ALA A 101 4.62 0.33 1.44
N VAL A 102 3.95 1.35 0.91
CA VAL A 102 2.51 1.63 1.12
C VAL A 102 1.61 1.01 0.06
N GLY A 103 2.16 0.20 -0.84
CA GLY A 103 1.39 -0.45 -1.90
C GLY A 103 1.00 0.47 -3.06
N LEU A 104 1.66 1.62 -3.26
CA LEU A 104 1.49 2.41 -4.49
C LEU A 104 2.51 1.93 -5.52
N GLY A 105 2.25 0.79 -6.17
CA GLY A 105 3.16 0.16 -7.15
C GLY A 105 2.92 0.56 -8.61
N THR A 106 1.87 1.33 -8.88
CA THR A 106 1.51 1.78 -10.22
C THR A 106 2.46 2.90 -10.69
N VAL A 107 3.52 2.54 -11.42
CA VAL A 107 4.57 3.48 -11.87
C VAL A 107 4.03 4.75 -12.57
N PRO A 108 3.02 4.70 -13.47
CA PRO A 108 2.45 5.91 -14.04
C PRO A 108 1.90 6.92 -13.03
N ALA A 109 1.43 6.47 -11.87
CA ALA A 109 0.96 7.35 -10.79
C ALA A 109 2.12 8.15 -10.18
N TRP A 110 3.33 7.58 -10.12
CA TRP A 110 4.52 8.25 -9.54
C TRP A 110 4.92 9.50 -10.32
N LEU A 111 4.64 9.51 -11.62
CA LEU A 111 4.97 10.59 -12.56
C LEU A 111 3.88 11.67 -12.66
N ARG A 112 2.82 11.58 -11.84
CA ARG A 112 1.70 12.52 -11.86
C ARG A 112 1.75 13.43 -10.64
N PRO A 113 1.28 14.69 -10.74
CA PRO A 113 1.05 15.53 -9.57
C PRO A 113 -0.01 14.94 -8.64
N TYR A 114 0.12 15.20 -7.34
CA TYR A 114 -0.78 14.65 -6.32
C TYR A 114 -2.27 14.89 -6.61
N HIS A 115 -2.62 16.09 -7.07
CA HIS A 115 -4.02 16.50 -7.25
C HIS A 115 -4.76 15.78 -8.39
N VAL A 116 -4.05 15.11 -9.31
CA VAL A 116 -4.68 14.33 -10.40
C VAL A 116 -4.77 12.83 -10.09
N LEU A 117 -4.27 12.41 -8.92
CA LEU A 117 -4.37 11.03 -8.45
C LEU A 117 -5.78 10.73 -7.95
N SER A 118 -6.20 9.47 -8.03
CA SER A 118 -7.41 8.99 -7.37
C SER A 118 -7.29 9.10 -5.85
N ASN A 119 -8.41 9.10 -5.12
CA ASN A 119 -8.39 9.18 -3.65
C ASN A 119 -7.54 8.07 -3.01
N GLY A 120 -7.59 6.84 -3.55
CA GLY A 120 -6.79 5.72 -3.06
C GLY A 120 -5.27 5.92 -3.28
N GLU A 121 -4.90 6.45 -4.45
CA GLU A 121 -3.51 6.80 -4.75
C GLU A 121 -3.02 7.97 -3.90
N GLN A 122 -3.85 9.00 -3.69
CA GLN A 122 -3.56 10.13 -2.80
C GLN A 122 -3.34 9.69 -1.36
N PHE A 123 -4.22 8.83 -0.84
CA PHE A 123 -4.08 8.24 0.48
C PHE A 123 -2.72 7.55 0.65
N ARG A 124 -2.35 6.67 -0.30
CA ARG A 124 -1.06 5.99 -0.26
C ARG A 124 0.12 6.96 -0.43
N ALA A 125 0.02 7.95 -1.30
CA ALA A 125 1.06 8.97 -1.47
C ALA A 125 1.34 9.74 -0.15
N ASN A 126 0.30 10.10 0.61
CA ASN A 126 0.47 10.72 1.93
C ASN A 126 1.13 9.77 2.93
N LEU A 127 0.77 8.49 2.94
CA LEU A 127 1.45 7.50 3.79
C LEU A 127 2.93 7.33 3.40
N ALA A 128 3.24 7.33 2.10
CA ALA A 128 4.61 7.27 1.62
C ALA A 128 5.41 8.50 2.06
N ARG A 129 4.78 9.69 2.07
CA ARG A 129 5.39 10.92 2.55
C ARG A 129 5.68 10.85 4.05
N ALA A 130 4.73 10.36 4.85
CA ALA A 130 4.94 10.14 6.28
C ALA A 130 6.07 9.14 6.57
N LEU A 131 6.18 8.07 5.76
CA LEU A 131 7.26 7.11 5.87
C LEU A 131 8.61 7.65 5.40
N ALA A 132 8.65 8.59 4.47
CA ALA A 132 9.90 9.21 4.01
C ALA A 132 10.40 10.27 5.00
N ASP A 133 9.48 11.08 5.54
CA ASP A 133 9.81 12.14 6.49
C ASP A 133 10.18 11.57 7.88
N GLU A 134 9.72 10.34 8.16
CA GLU A 134 10.19 9.54 9.29
C GLU A 134 10.17 10.29 10.65
N PRO A 135 9.10 11.03 11.02
CA PRO A 135 9.08 11.84 12.23
C PRO A 135 9.09 10.97 13.50
N GLU A 136 9.68 11.47 14.59
CA GLU A 136 9.67 10.77 15.89
C GLU A 136 8.24 10.47 16.38
N ARG A 137 7.33 11.43 16.12
CA ARG A 137 5.92 11.38 16.49
C ARG A 137 5.06 11.78 15.30
N LEU A 138 4.16 10.88 14.91
CA LEU A 138 3.26 11.05 13.77
C LEU A 138 1.82 11.02 14.25
N ILE A 139 1.02 12.01 13.85
CA ILE A 139 -0.43 11.99 14.06
C ILE A 139 -1.10 12.08 12.69
N ILE A 140 -1.91 11.10 12.31
CA ILE A 140 -2.71 11.16 11.08
C ILE A 140 -4.18 11.25 11.46
N ASP A 141 -4.84 12.35 11.09
CA ASP A 141 -6.28 12.50 11.27
C ASP A 141 -7.04 11.97 10.05
N GLU A 142 -8.30 11.59 10.28
CA GLU A 142 -9.19 11.01 9.27
C GLU A 142 -8.56 9.84 8.49
N PHE A 143 -7.80 9.01 9.19
CA PHE A 143 -7.11 7.88 8.60
C PHE A 143 -8.11 6.98 7.86
N SER A 144 -7.92 6.87 6.54
CA SER A 144 -8.72 6.08 5.60
C SER A 144 -10.17 6.51 5.35
N SER A 145 -10.57 7.74 5.71
CA SER A 145 -11.97 8.20 5.57
C SER A 145 -12.45 8.36 4.12
N VAL A 146 -11.56 8.76 3.21
CA VAL A 146 -11.90 9.13 1.82
C VAL A 146 -11.68 8.02 0.78
N VAL A 147 -11.42 6.80 1.23
CA VAL A 147 -11.08 5.66 0.35
C VAL A 147 -12.00 4.47 0.58
N ASP A 148 -12.09 3.62 -0.44
CA ASP A 148 -12.75 2.32 -0.34
C ASP A 148 -12.16 1.48 0.83
N ARG A 149 -13.00 0.64 1.45
CA ARG A 149 -12.64 -0.10 2.67
C ARG A 149 -11.52 -1.10 2.44
N GLN A 150 -11.44 -1.70 1.26
CA GLN A 150 -10.37 -2.64 0.95
C GLN A 150 -9.04 -1.91 0.74
N ILE A 151 -9.05 -0.78 0.03
CA ILE A 151 -7.88 0.10 -0.13
C ILE A 151 -7.38 0.58 1.24
N ALA A 152 -8.31 0.95 2.13
CA ALA A 152 -8.01 1.35 3.50
C ALA A 152 -7.29 0.22 4.26
N CYS A 153 -7.89 -0.96 4.32
CA CYS A 153 -7.36 -2.11 5.06
C CYS A 153 -5.97 -2.54 4.55
N ILE A 154 -5.81 -2.65 3.24
CA ILE A 154 -4.55 -3.07 2.62
C ILE A 154 -3.46 -2.00 2.81
N GLY A 155 -3.81 -0.73 2.62
CA GLY A 155 -2.92 0.40 2.87
C GLY A 155 -2.50 0.50 4.33
N ALA A 156 -3.43 0.22 5.25
CA ALA A 156 -3.16 0.22 6.69
C ALA A 156 -2.18 -0.88 7.10
N ASN A 157 -2.36 -2.11 6.60
CA ASN A 157 -1.39 -3.18 6.83
C ASN A 157 -0.02 -2.87 6.19
N ALA A 158 0.00 -2.28 4.99
CA ALA A 158 1.24 -1.90 4.32
C ALA A 158 2.01 -0.82 5.10
N PHE A 159 1.29 0.20 5.59
CA PHE A 159 1.82 1.23 6.48
C PHE A 159 2.33 0.65 7.79
N ALA A 160 1.52 -0.13 8.51
CA ALA A 160 1.89 -0.69 9.81
C ALA A 160 3.14 -1.56 9.72
N LYS A 161 3.23 -2.42 8.71
CA LYS A 161 4.42 -3.25 8.45
C LYS A 161 5.69 -2.41 8.23
N SER A 162 5.55 -1.26 7.59
CA SER A 162 6.66 -0.39 7.24
C SER A 162 7.06 0.50 8.42
N TRP A 163 6.09 1.12 9.09
CA TRP A 163 6.30 1.94 10.28
C TRP A 163 6.93 1.15 11.42
N ARG A 164 6.54 -0.12 11.63
CA ARG A 164 7.15 -0.95 12.68
C ARG A 164 8.67 -1.17 12.50
N ARG A 165 9.23 -0.92 11.32
CA ARG A 165 10.68 -0.97 11.09
C ARG A 165 11.42 0.27 11.60
N THR A 166 10.72 1.38 11.81
CA THR A 166 11.32 2.61 12.33
C THR A 166 11.42 2.53 13.85
N LYS A 167 12.63 2.20 14.35
CA LYS A 167 12.87 1.99 15.79
C LYS A 167 12.65 3.28 16.57
N GLY A 168 11.91 3.20 17.68
CA GLY A 168 11.72 4.31 18.63
C GLY A 168 10.74 5.40 18.15
N LYS A 169 10.02 5.19 17.04
CA LYS A 169 9.05 6.18 16.52
C LYS A 169 7.62 5.74 16.80
N GLN A 170 6.76 6.71 17.06
CA GLN A 170 5.37 6.50 17.46
C GLN A 170 4.42 7.17 16.47
N ALA A 171 3.38 6.45 16.06
CA ALA A 171 2.30 6.96 15.24
C ALA A 171 0.96 6.79 15.95
N VAL A 172 0.12 7.82 15.90
CA VAL A 172 -1.28 7.75 16.31
C VAL A 172 -2.18 8.06 15.14
N LEU A 173 -3.08 7.12 14.84
CA LEU A 173 -4.02 7.20 13.74
C LEU A 173 -5.41 7.48 14.29
N LEU A 174 -6.07 8.52 13.79
CA LEU A 174 -7.42 8.88 14.19
C LEU A 174 -8.37 8.45 13.08
N THR A 175 -9.34 7.59 13.38
CA THR A 175 -10.27 7.07 12.36
C THR A 175 -11.67 6.86 12.91
N CYS A 176 -12.66 6.83 12.03
CA CYS A 176 -14.02 6.38 12.37
C CYS A 176 -14.27 4.92 12.00
N HIS A 177 -13.33 4.26 11.34
CA HIS A 177 -13.50 2.91 10.82
C HIS A 177 -12.79 1.88 11.70
N TYR A 178 -13.52 0.84 12.11
CA TYR A 178 -13.02 -0.20 13.01
C TYR A 178 -12.35 -1.38 12.27
N ASP A 179 -12.74 -1.62 11.02
CA ASP A 179 -12.20 -2.68 10.15
C ASP A 179 -10.68 -2.56 9.93
N VAL A 180 -10.10 -1.35 9.96
CA VAL A 180 -8.64 -1.17 9.81
C VAL A 180 -7.85 -1.67 11.02
N LEU A 181 -8.47 -1.88 12.18
CA LEU A 181 -7.78 -2.27 13.41
C LEU A 181 -7.09 -3.62 13.27
N ASP A 182 -7.77 -4.62 12.69
CA ASP A 182 -7.19 -5.95 12.45
C ASP A 182 -6.02 -5.92 11.47
N TRP A 183 -5.98 -4.93 10.57
CA TRP A 183 -4.92 -4.77 9.59
C TRP A 183 -3.73 -3.95 10.11
N LEU A 184 -4.00 -2.93 10.93
CA LEU A 184 -2.98 -2.13 11.62
C LEU A 184 -2.30 -2.93 12.74
N GLN A 185 -3.08 -3.80 13.40
CA GLN A 185 -2.73 -4.48 14.63
C GLN A 185 -2.10 -3.53 15.65
N PRO A 186 -2.78 -2.45 16.06
CA PRO A 186 -2.17 -1.43 16.90
C PRO A 186 -1.81 -1.96 18.28
N ASP A 187 -0.83 -1.33 18.90
CA ASP A 187 -0.37 -1.70 20.24
C ASP A 187 -1.41 -1.28 21.31
N TRP A 188 -2.15 -0.20 21.03
CA TRP A 188 -3.30 0.24 21.82
C TRP A 188 -4.38 0.92 20.95
N VAL A 189 -5.62 0.88 21.43
CA VAL A 189 -6.79 1.54 20.85
C VAL A 189 -7.53 2.31 21.93
N TYR A 190 -7.96 3.53 21.60
CA TYR A 190 -8.88 4.31 22.41
C TYR A 190 -10.18 4.54 21.66
N ASP A 191 -11.29 4.01 22.17
CA ASP A 191 -12.62 4.21 21.61
C ASP A 191 -13.27 5.43 22.27
N THR A 192 -13.35 6.53 21.52
CA THR A 192 -13.96 7.79 21.98
C THR A 192 -15.47 7.72 22.13
N SER A 193 -16.14 6.77 21.47
CA SER A 193 -17.58 6.57 21.62
C SER A 193 -17.91 5.78 22.89
N LYS A 194 -17.02 4.87 23.30
CA LYS A 194 -17.20 4.04 24.51
C LYS A 194 -16.43 4.56 25.73
N ASN A 195 -15.53 5.53 25.52
CA ASN A 195 -14.58 6.01 26.53
C ASN A 195 -13.71 4.86 27.09
N GLU A 196 -13.26 3.97 26.21
CA GLU A 196 -12.59 2.73 26.57
C GLU A 196 -11.17 2.68 25.99
N PHE A 197 -10.20 2.30 26.82
CA PHE A 197 -8.82 2.08 26.42
C PHE A 197 -8.50 0.59 26.41
N ILE A 198 -7.93 0.13 25.30
CA ILE A 198 -7.57 -1.27 25.07
C ILE A 198 -6.10 -1.31 24.68
N ARG A 199 -5.31 -2.19 25.29
CA ARG A 199 -3.87 -2.36 24.99
C ARG A 199 -3.48 -3.83 24.98
N GLY A 200 -2.59 -4.20 24.06
CA GLY A 200 -2.11 -5.57 23.88
C GLY A 200 -2.48 -6.19 22.54
N ARG A 201 -2.01 -7.41 22.28
CA ARG A 201 -2.20 -8.11 21.01
C ARG A 201 -3.57 -8.80 20.93
N LEU A 202 -4.60 -8.00 20.65
CA LEU A 202 -5.97 -8.50 20.43
C LEU A 202 -6.32 -8.62 18.93
N TRP A 203 -5.53 -8.00 18.07
CA TRP A 203 -5.84 -7.80 16.66
C TRP A 203 -5.17 -8.86 15.80
N GLN A 204 -5.96 -9.57 15.00
CA GLN A 204 -5.44 -10.58 14.09
C GLN A 204 -5.77 -10.20 12.66
N ARG A 205 -4.72 -9.96 11.87
CA ARG A 205 -4.88 -9.72 10.44
C ARG A 205 -5.64 -10.89 9.80
N PRO A 206 -6.73 -10.64 9.06
CA PRO A 206 -7.43 -11.69 8.33
C PRO A 206 -6.51 -12.37 7.33
N SER A 207 -6.61 -13.69 7.22
CA SER A 207 -5.92 -14.44 6.17
C SER A 207 -6.55 -14.11 4.82
N ILE A 208 -5.71 -13.82 3.82
CA ILE A 208 -6.15 -13.68 2.43
C ILE A 208 -5.84 -15.00 1.72
N THR A 209 -6.87 -15.72 1.34
CA THR A 209 -6.77 -16.91 0.49
C THR A 209 -7.11 -16.52 -0.93
N PHE A 210 -6.33 -17.00 -1.89
CA PHE A 210 -6.64 -16.82 -3.30
C PHE A 210 -6.51 -18.13 -4.04
N GLU A 211 -7.36 -18.31 -5.04
CA GLU A 211 -7.36 -19.44 -5.95
C GLU A 211 -6.62 -19.05 -7.23
N ILE A 212 -5.95 -20.02 -7.86
CA ILE A 212 -5.24 -19.80 -9.12
C ILE A 212 -5.94 -20.58 -10.22
N TYR A 213 -6.30 -19.87 -11.29
CA TYR A 213 -6.92 -20.45 -12.47
C TYR A 213 -6.01 -20.29 -13.68
N GLN A 214 -5.75 -21.39 -14.38
CA GLN A 214 -5.13 -21.37 -15.70
C GLN A 214 -6.17 -20.89 -16.73
N THR A 215 -5.77 -19.97 -17.61
CA THR A 215 -6.63 -19.35 -18.61
C THR A 215 -5.84 -18.94 -19.87
N ASN A 216 -6.52 -18.25 -20.78
CA ASN A 216 -5.95 -17.61 -21.96
C ASN A 216 -5.93 -16.07 -21.78
N TRP A 217 -5.81 -15.31 -22.86
CA TRP A 217 -5.75 -13.85 -22.79
C TRP A 217 -7.09 -13.15 -22.52
N GLN A 218 -8.20 -13.88 -22.33
CA GLN A 218 -9.55 -13.32 -22.19
C GLN A 218 -9.66 -12.25 -21.09
N PHE A 219 -8.96 -12.40 -19.97
CA PHE A 219 -9.02 -11.45 -18.86
C PHE A 219 -7.99 -10.31 -18.95
N TRP A 220 -7.07 -10.34 -19.92
CA TRP A 220 -5.96 -9.38 -20.00
C TRP A 220 -6.42 -7.93 -20.11
N HIS A 221 -7.55 -7.68 -20.79
CA HIS A 221 -8.13 -6.34 -20.95
C HIS A 221 -8.44 -5.64 -19.61
N LEU A 222 -8.68 -6.41 -18.53
CA LEU A 222 -8.90 -5.87 -17.18
C LEU A 222 -7.59 -5.45 -16.50
N PHE A 223 -6.49 -6.17 -16.78
CA PHE A 223 -5.18 -5.94 -16.14
C PHE A 223 -4.27 -5.02 -16.96
N GLU A 224 -4.46 -4.95 -18.27
CA GLU A 224 -3.65 -4.14 -19.19
C GLU A 224 -3.56 -2.66 -18.80
N PRO A 225 -4.65 -1.98 -18.37
CA PRO A 225 -4.59 -0.58 -17.94
C PRO A 225 -3.64 -0.35 -16.75
N HIS A 226 -3.43 -1.37 -15.93
CA HIS A 226 -2.58 -1.32 -14.74
C HIS A 226 -1.16 -1.82 -15.01
N HIS A 227 -0.88 -2.32 -16.22
CA HIS A 227 0.46 -2.69 -16.64
C HIS A 227 1.19 -1.47 -17.20
N TYR A 228 2.40 -1.20 -16.70
CA TYR A 228 3.18 -0.01 -17.04
C TYR A 228 3.78 -0.04 -18.46
N LEU A 229 3.65 -1.13 -19.21
CA LEU A 229 4.09 -1.24 -20.61
C LEU A 229 2.96 -1.73 -21.52
N LYS A 230 2.79 -1.04 -22.65
CA LYS A 230 1.96 -1.52 -23.76
C LYS A 230 2.82 -2.31 -24.74
N MET A 231 2.58 -3.61 -24.83
CA MET A 231 3.36 -4.54 -25.66
C MET A 231 2.45 -5.62 -26.26
N PRO A 232 2.73 -6.10 -27.49
CA PRO A 232 1.96 -7.19 -28.10
C PRO A 232 1.94 -8.45 -27.22
N LEU A 233 0.81 -9.17 -27.22
CA LEU A 233 0.62 -10.40 -26.44
C LEU A 233 1.77 -11.39 -26.68
N MET A 234 2.17 -12.10 -25.63
CA MET A 234 3.21 -13.11 -25.78
C MET A 234 2.67 -14.29 -26.60
N ILE A 235 3.42 -14.67 -27.62
CA ILE A 235 3.10 -15.84 -28.44
C ILE A 235 3.19 -17.09 -27.56
N ALA A 236 2.19 -17.96 -27.71
CA ALA A 236 2.09 -19.23 -27.00
C ALA A 236 2.23 -19.07 -25.47
N ALA A 237 1.68 -18.01 -24.87
CA ALA A 237 1.63 -17.91 -23.41
C ALA A 237 0.48 -18.76 -22.82
N THR A 238 0.74 -19.34 -21.67
CA THR A 238 -0.28 -19.81 -20.73
C THR A 238 -0.50 -18.70 -19.72
N ASN A 239 -1.74 -18.27 -19.53
CA ASN A 239 -2.05 -17.19 -18.59
C ASN A 239 -2.62 -17.80 -17.31
N TYR A 240 -2.41 -17.10 -16.21
CA TYR A 240 -2.90 -17.45 -14.90
C TYR A 240 -3.55 -16.21 -14.30
N VAL A 241 -4.67 -16.42 -13.62
CA VAL A 241 -5.30 -15.37 -12.81
C VAL A 241 -5.43 -15.85 -11.37
N ALA A 242 -5.28 -14.92 -10.44
CA ALA A 242 -5.60 -15.14 -9.04
C ALA A 242 -6.98 -14.55 -8.74
N VAL A 243 -7.77 -15.27 -7.95
CA VAL A 243 -9.13 -14.87 -7.54
C VAL A 243 -9.22 -14.86 -6.01
N VAL A 244 -9.76 -13.78 -5.43
CA VAL A 244 -10.08 -13.68 -4.00
C VAL A 244 -11.57 -13.37 -3.88
N ASP A 245 -12.30 -14.17 -3.12
CA ASP A 245 -13.75 -13.97 -2.88
C ASP A 245 -14.57 -13.75 -4.17
N GLY A 246 -14.17 -14.42 -5.26
CA GLY A 246 -14.81 -14.31 -6.58
C GLY A 246 -14.31 -13.15 -7.47
N GLU A 247 -13.44 -12.29 -6.97
CA GLU A 247 -12.87 -11.15 -7.71
C GLU A 247 -11.49 -11.46 -8.31
N LEU A 248 -11.24 -11.00 -9.54
CA LEU A 248 -9.95 -11.13 -10.22
C LEU A 248 -8.92 -10.15 -9.65
N VAL A 249 -7.88 -10.65 -8.98
CA VAL A 249 -6.94 -9.79 -8.21
C VAL A 249 -5.55 -9.67 -8.83
N ALA A 250 -5.12 -10.67 -9.58
CA ALA A 250 -3.81 -10.68 -10.22
C ALA A 250 -3.79 -11.49 -11.51
N HIS A 251 -2.83 -11.17 -12.38
CA HIS A 251 -2.59 -11.86 -13.64
C HIS A 251 -1.11 -12.12 -13.84
N LEU A 252 -0.77 -13.27 -14.44
CA LEU A 252 0.58 -13.64 -14.84
C LEU A 252 0.55 -14.41 -16.17
N ALA A 253 1.45 -14.06 -17.09
CA ALA A 253 1.65 -14.80 -18.32
C ALA A 253 2.98 -15.57 -18.28
N VAL A 254 2.96 -16.86 -18.64
CA VAL A 254 4.16 -17.69 -18.74
C VAL A 254 4.25 -18.30 -20.14
N SER A 255 5.38 -18.12 -20.80
CA SER A 255 5.73 -18.81 -22.05
C SER A 255 7.09 -19.49 -21.89
N THR A 256 7.62 -20.12 -22.92
CA THR A 256 8.88 -20.86 -22.87
C THR A 256 9.94 -20.21 -23.74
N ARG A 257 11.21 -20.38 -23.37
CA ARG A 257 12.31 -20.12 -24.30
C ARG A 257 12.30 -21.16 -25.43
N PRO A 258 12.79 -20.82 -26.64
CA PRO A 258 12.96 -21.79 -27.71
C PRO A 258 13.70 -23.05 -27.22
N GLY A 259 13.21 -24.22 -27.62
CA GLY A 259 13.73 -25.51 -27.17
C GLY A 259 13.17 -26.02 -25.83
N LEU A 260 12.17 -25.36 -25.23
CA LEU A 260 11.56 -25.76 -23.94
C LEU A 260 12.60 -25.93 -22.83
N ILE A 261 13.61 -25.05 -22.80
CA ILE A 261 14.72 -25.13 -21.83
C ILE A 261 14.31 -24.53 -20.48
N GLU A 262 13.63 -23.38 -20.52
CA GLU A 262 13.19 -22.64 -19.34
C GLU A 262 11.83 -21.98 -19.61
N ALA A 263 11.04 -21.83 -18.56
CA ALA A 263 9.85 -20.99 -18.58
C ALA A 263 10.23 -19.51 -18.41
N ARG A 264 9.41 -18.61 -18.93
CA ARG A 264 9.57 -17.16 -18.86
C ARG A 264 8.26 -16.55 -18.39
N ALA A 265 8.24 -16.13 -17.13
CA ALA A 265 7.15 -15.39 -16.53
C ALA A 265 7.28 -13.89 -16.84
N CYS A 266 6.17 -13.28 -17.25
CA CYS A 266 6.06 -11.87 -17.63
C CYS A 266 4.65 -11.35 -17.32
N ARG A 267 4.47 -10.03 -17.35
CA ARG A 267 3.16 -9.39 -17.18
C ARG A 267 2.46 -9.77 -15.86
N LEU A 268 3.25 -9.80 -14.80
CA LEU A 268 2.70 -9.85 -13.44
C LEU A 268 2.01 -8.52 -13.17
N VAL A 269 0.69 -8.56 -12.99
CA VAL A 269 -0.12 -7.41 -12.59
C VAL A 269 -0.88 -7.81 -11.33
N VAL A 270 -0.90 -6.93 -10.34
CA VAL A 270 -1.79 -7.00 -9.18
C VAL A 270 -2.65 -5.76 -9.23
N MET A 271 -3.95 -5.93 -9.08
CA MET A 271 -4.90 -4.83 -9.11
C MET A 271 -4.56 -3.78 -8.05
N PRO A 272 -4.71 -2.47 -8.33
CA PRO A 272 -4.28 -1.40 -7.43
C PRO A 272 -4.77 -1.57 -5.98
N GLU A 273 -6.03 -1.90 -5.78
CA GLU A 273 -6.66 -2.14 -4.48
C GLU A 273 -5.93 -3.24 -3.69
N TRP A 274 -5.39 -4.26 -4.36
CA TRP A 274 -4.67 -5.39 -3.78
C TRP A 274 -3.15 -5.18 -3.61
N GLN A 275 -2.59 -4.08 -4.11
CA GLN A 275 -1.16 -3.79 -3.99
C GLN A 275 -0.77 -3.51 -2.53
N GLY A 276 0.28 -4.19 -2.04
CA GLY A 276 0.72 -4.13 -0.64
C GLY A 276 0.23 -5.32 0.22
N ALA A 277 -0.77 -6.09 -0.25
CA ALA A 277 -1.28 -7.26 0.46
C ALA A 277 -0.31 -8.47 0.47
N GLY A 278 0.65 -8.48 -0.46
CA GLY A 278 1.63 -9.57 -0.64
C GLY A 278 1.22 -10.64 -1.66
N ILE A 279 0.07 -10.48 -2.33
CA ILE A 279 -0.49 -11.43 -3.30
C ILE A 279 0.48 -11.69 -4.46
N GLY A 280 1.02 -10.63 -5.09
CA GLY A 280 1.83 -10.77 -6.30
C GLY A 280 3.02 -11.72 -6.18
N MET A 281 3.76 -11.67 -5.05
CA MET A 281 4.90 -12.57 -4.81
C MET A 281 4.46 -14.01 -4.55
N ARG A 282 3.39 -14.21 -3.76
CA ARG A 282 2.86 -15.56 -3.47
C ARG A 282 2.31 -16.20 -4.74
N PHE A 283 1.58 -15.43 -5.53
CA PHE A 283 1.02 -15.84 -6.81
C PHE A 283 2.11 -16.20 -7.82
N LEU A 284 3.12 -15.34 -7.98
CA LEU A 284 4.28 -15.61 -8.85
C LEU A 284 4.99 -16.91 -8.44
N ASN A 285 5.31 -17.07 -7.16
CA ASN A 285 6.00 -18.26 -6.66
C ASN A 285 5.18 -19.53 -6.92
N GLN A 286 3.88 -19.49 -6.63
CA GLN A 286 3.01 -20.66 -6.79
C GLN A 286 2.92 -21.08 -8.27
N VAL A 287 2.77 -20.13 -9.20
CA VAL A 287 2.79 -20.46 -10.64
C VAL A 287 4.17 -20.99 -11.05
N CYS A 288 5.28 -20.42 -10.56
CA CYS A 288 6.61 -20.94 -10.85
C CYS A 288 6.84 -22.36 -10.30
N GLU A 289 6.25 -22.68 -9.15
CA GLU A 289 6.27 -24.02 -8.55
C GLU A 289 5.51 -25.03 -9.42
N HIS A 290 4.31 -24.70 -9.89
CA HIS A 290 3.56 -25.54 -10.83
C HIS A 290 4.40 -25.87 -12.08
N TRP A 291 5.10 -24.88 -12.65
CA TRP A 291 5.97 -25.13 -13.80
C TRP A 291 7.19 -26.01 -13.46
N LEU A 292 7.77 -25.85 -12.27
CA LEU A 292 8.87 -26.67 -11.79
C LEU A 292 8.45 -28.14 -11.61
N ASN A 293 7.23 -28.37 -11.12
CA ASN A 293 6.66 -29.70 -10.86
C ASN A 293 6.03 -30.36 -12.09
N ALA A 294 6.30 -29.82 -13.29
CA ALA A 294 5.71 -30.29 -14.55
C ALA A 294 4.18 -30.14 -14.66
N GLU A 295 3.54 -29.37 -13.77
CA GLU A 295 2.12 -28.99 -13.82
C GLU A 295 1.92 -27.82 -14.79
N ASN A 296 2.31 -28.03 -16.04
CA ASN A 296 2.14 -27.10 -17.14
C ASN A 296 1.74 -27.87 -18.40
N ARG A 297 1.25 -27.17 -19.43
CA ARG A 297 0.74 -27.79 -20.66
C ARG A 297 1.73 -28.70 -21.41
N TYR A 298 3.02 -28.66 -21.07
CA TYR A 298 4.06 -29.48 -21.69
C TYR A 298 4.41 -30.73 -20.88
N ASN A 299 3.88 -30.88 -19.66
CA ASN A 299 4.21 -31.96 -18.73
C ASN A 299 5.73 -32.12 -18.54
N LYS A 300 6.46 -31.00 -18.49
CA LYS A 300 7.91 -30.97 -18.33
C LYS A 300 8.31 -30.06 -17.17
N PRO A 301 9.24 -30.48 -16.30
CA PRO A 301 9.73 -29.63 -15.23
C PRO A 301 10.58 -28.51 -15.84
N LEU A 302 10.12 -27.25 -15.67
CA LEU A 302 10.77 -26.07 -16.23
C LEU A 302 10.98 -25.02 -15.15
N ARG A 303 12.25 -24.68 -14.89
CA ARG A 303 12.59 -23.53 -14.04
C ARG A 303 12.12 -22.24 -14.72
N THR A 304 11.53 -21.36 -13.94
CA THR A 304 10.99 -20.10 -14.45
C THR A 304 11.99 -18.96 -14.29
N ILE A 305 12.19 -18.21 -15.37
CA ILE A 305 12.88 -16.91 -15.34
C ILE A 305 11.84 -15.79 -15.28
N PHE A 306 12.07 -14.81 -14.43
CA PHE A 306 11.30 -13.60 -14.32
C PHE A 306 12.19 -12.37 -14.51
N HIS A 307 11.74 -11.40 -15.31
CA HIS A 307 12.46 -10.16 -15.54
C HIS A 307 11.64 -8.99 -15.01
N THR A 308 12.27 -8.12 -14.23
CA THR A 308 11.63 -6.92 -13.70
C THR A 308 12.56 -5.71 -13.73
N SER A 309 11.95 -4.54 -13.86
CA SER A 309 12.61 -3.25 -13.63
C SER A 309 12.04 -2.54 -12.41
N HIS A 310 11.06 -3.14 -11.74
CA HIS A 310 10.46 -2.55 -10.55
C HIS A 310 11.45 -2.77 -9.38
N PRO A 311 12.03 -1.71 -8.79
CA PRO A 311 13.11 -1.84 -7.79
C PRO A 311 12.70 -2.69 -6.59
N ASN A 312 11.50 -2.45 -6.04
CA ASN A 312 11.02 -3.22 -4.90
C ASN A 312 10.78 -4.71 -5.22
N LEU A 313 10.22 -5.04 -6.38
CA LEU A 313 10.04 -6.44 -6.78
C LEU A 313 11.40 -7.14 -6.95
N ALA A 314 12.40 -6.46 -7.52
CA ALA A 314 13.75 -6.98 -7.60
C ALA A 314 14.37 -7.21 -6.21
N THR A 315 14.21 -6.26 -5.29
CA THR A 315 14.68 -6.40 -3.90
C THR A 315 13.95 -7.51 -3.15
N ALA A 316 12.64 -7.67 -3.37
CA ALA A 316 11.86 -8.77 -2.79
C ALA A 316 12.32 -10.14 -3.31
N LEU A 317 12.62 -10.24 -4.61
CA LEU A 317 13.17 -11.46 -5.22
C LEU A 317 14.57 -11.78 -4.67
N ARG A 318 15.47 -10.78 -4.54
CA ARG A 318 16.81 -10.97 -3.95
C ARG A 318 16.79 -11.48 -2.51
N ARG A 319 15.78 -11.10 -1.73
CA ARG A 319 15.64 -11.51 -0.32
C ARG A 319 14.95 -12.86 -0.16
N ASN A 320 14.38 -13.42 -1.22
CA ASN A 320 13.64 -14.67 -1.17
C ASN A 320 14.56 -15.83 -1.53
N PRO A 321 14.78 -16.82 -0.64
CA PRO A 321 15.71 -17.94 -0.89
C PRO A 321 15.33 -18.77 -2.12
N LYS A 322 14.04 -18.77 -2.48
CA LYS A 322 13.52 -19.47 -3.67
C LYS A 322 13.93 -18.82 -4.99
N TRP A 323 14.67 -17.72 -4.98
CA TRP A 323 15.08 -16.99 -6.17
C TRP A 323 16.57 -16.69 -6.16
N THR A 324 17.20 -16.80 -7.32
CA THR A 324 18.54 -16.28 -7.55
C THR A 324 18.53 -15.24 -8.65
N GLN A 325 19.31 -14.17 -8.48
CA GLN A 325 19.53 -13.22 -9.56
C GLN A 325 20.49 -13.84 -10.58
N ILE A 326 20.12 -13.77 -11.87
CA ILE A 326 20.91 -14.34 -12.98
C ILE A 326 21.42 -13.27 -13.95
N SER A 327 20.84 -12.06 -13.91
CA SER A 327 21.30 -10.92 -14.69
C SER A 327 20.90 -9.61 -14.04
N GLY A 328 21.65 -8.55 -14.33
CA GLY A 328 21.35 -7.20 -13.88
C GLY A 328 22.02 -6.20 -14.81
N GLN A 329 21.28 -5.71 -15.80
CA GLN A 329 21.68 -4.50 -16.51
C GLN A 329 21.10 -3.31 -15.75
N LEU A 330 21.95 -2.57 -15.06
CA LEU A 330 21.57 -1.38 -14.28
C LEU A 330 21.56 -0.10 -15.14
N HIS A 331 22.05 -0.18 -16.38
CA HIS A 331 22.01 0.86 -17.38
C HIS A 331 21.44 0.32 -18.70
N GLY A 332 20.64 1.13 -19.38
CA GLY A 332 20.06 0.75 -20.67
C GLY A 332 21.14 0.65 -21.76
N GLY A 333 21.31 -0.54 -22.36
CA GLY A 333 22.07 -0.67 -23.60
C GLY A 333 21.27 -0.13 -24.80
N ARG A 334 21.97 0.32 -25.87
CA ARG A 334 21.34 0.62 -27.16
C ARG A 334 20.56 -0.62 -27.62
N ALA A 335 19.30 -0.44 -28.01
CA ALA A 335 18.51 -1.52 -28.59
C ALA A 335 19.29 -2.17 -29.74
N SER A 336 19.64 -3.45 -29.59
CA SER A 336 20.17 -4.21 -30.72
C SER A 336 19.04 -4.29 -31.75
N ARG A 337 19.31 -3.79 -32.97
CA ARG A 337 18.46 -4.03 -34.13
C ARG A 337 18.50 -5.54 -34.39
N ALA A 338 17.57 -6.29 -33.81
CA ALA A 338 17.26 -7.62 -34.31
C ALA A 338 16.58 -7.43 -35.66
N LEU A 339 17.37 -7.62 -36.72
CA LEU A 339 16.90 -7.77 -38.09
C LEU A 339 15.96 -8.99 -38.14
N THR A 340 14.87 -8.87 -38.91
CA THR A 340 13.91 -9.92 -39.31
C THR A 340 12.86 -10.37 -38.29
N ALA A 341 11.89 -9.50 -38.02
CA ALA A 341 10.44 -9.77 -37.85
C ALA A 341 9.81 -8.52 -37.20
N GLY A 342 8.70 -8.01 -37.75
CA GLY A 342 8.12 -6.69 -37.47
C GLY A 342 7.53 -6.45 -36.07
N GLY A 343 8.17 -6.91 -34.99
CA GLY A 343 7.84 -6.57 -33.62
C GLY A 343 8.94 -5.70 -32.99
N LYS A 344 8.64 -4.45 -32.67
CA LYS A 344 9.48 -3.67 -31.75
C LYS A 344 9.36 -4.31 -30.36
N TYR A 345 10.30 -5.18 -29.98
CA TYR A 345 10.48 -5.55 -28.58
C TYR A 345 10.86 -4.28 -27.83
N GLY A 346 10.07 -3.89 -26.82
CA GLY A 346 10.11 -2.59 -26.12
C GLY A 346 11.42 -2.32 -25.38
N GLY A 347 12.49 -2.10 -26.12
CA GLY A 347 13.82 -1.72 -25.67
C GLY A 347 14.00 -0.22 -25.78
N HIS A 348 13.40 0.54 -24.87
CA HIS A 348 13.92 1.84 -24.51
C HIS A 348 14.74 1.66 -23.23
N PHE A 349 16.06 1.93 -23.30
CA PHE A 349 17.01 2.12 -22.19
C PHE A 349 16.57 1.59 -20.81
N ARG A 350 16.32 0.28 -20.69
CA ARG A 350 15.66 -0.27 -19.50
C ARG A 350 16.67 -0.97 -18.62
N ALA A 351 16.77 -0.55 -17.36
CA ALA A 351 17.42 -1.36 -16.35
C ALA A 351 16.58 -2.62 -16.12
N VAL A 352 17.05 -3.80 -16.52
CA VAL A 352 16.32 -5.07 -16.40
C VAL A 352 17.13 -6.02 -15.54
N GLN A 353 16.49 -6.52 -14.50
CA GLN A 353 17.05 -7.52 -13.59
C GLN A 353 16.33 -8.84 -13.83
N GLY A 354 17.10 -9.89 -14.14
CA GLY A 354 16.61 -11.24 -14.38
C GLY A 354 16.83 -12.12 -13.15
N PHE A 355 15.80 -12.87 -12.81
CA PHE A 355 15.78 -13.78 -11.68
C PHE A 355 15.33 -15.17 -12.14
N ARG A 356 15.89 -16.23 -11.54
CA ARG A 356 15.48 -17.61 -11.77
C ARG A 356 14.89 -18.18 -10.48
N TYR A 357 13.74 -18.85 -10.62
CA TYR A 357 13.09 -19.58 -9.54
C TYR A 357 13.81 -20.90 -9.27
N LEU A 358 14.08 -21.16 -7.99
CA LEU A 358 14.85 -22.32 -7.54
C LEU A 358 13.98 -23.48 -7.05
N GLY A 359 12.78 -23.20 -6.54
CA GLY A 359 11.88 -24.17 -5.93
C GLY A 359 11.66 -23.92 -4.44
N ALA A 360 10.61 -24.50 -3.87
CA ALA A 360 10.34 -24.44 -2.44
C ALA A 360 11.32 -25.26 -1.59
N ASP A 361 11.90 -26.32 -2.16
CA ASP A 361 12.83 -27.24 -1.50
C ASP A 361 14.31 -26.78 -1.54
N TYR A 362 14.54 -25.55 -2.02
CA TYR A 362 15.87 -24.94 -2.04
C TYR A 362 16.04 -24.07 -0.78
N ASP A 363 16.31 -24.72 0.35
CA ASP A 363 16.75 -24.10 1.60
C ASP A 363 18.23 -24.43 1.89
#